data_AF-A0A930FF62-F1
#
_entry.id   AF-A0A930FF62-F1
#
_cell.length_a   1.000
_cell.length_b   1.000
_cell.length_c   1.000
_cell.angle_alpha   90.00
_cell.angle_beta   90.00
_cell.angle_gamma   90.00
#
_symmetry.space_group_name_H-M   'P 1'
#
loop_
_entity.id
_entity.type
_entity.pdbx_description
1 polymer ?
#
loop_
_entity_poly.entity_id
_entity_poly.type
_entity_poly.pdbx_seq_one_letter_code
_entity_poly.pdbx_strand_id
1 'polypeptide(L)' 'MKYKVLVGYSGVVSAPLDSIVEYTDEVIINDLLQAGYIEPVKQAKTKSKKAETEE' A
#
# COMPACT_ATOMS: atom_id res chain seq x y z
N MET A 1 -6.08 -4.65 -9.57
CA MET A 1 -4.75 -4.05 -9.86
C MET A 1 -3.88 -4.19 -8.61
N LYS A 2 -2.55 -4.33 -8.75
CA LYS A 2 -1.63 -4.46 -7.60
C LYS A 2 -1.18 -3.09 -7.11
N TYR A 3 -1.24 -2.91 -5.80
CA TYR A 3 -0.85 -1.69 -5.10
C TYR A 3 0.15 -2.01 -4.00
N LYS A 4 1.15 -1.15 -3.84
CA LYS A 4 2.11 -1.21 -2.75
C LYS A 4 1.60 -0.33 -1.63
N VAL A 5 1.55 -0.88 -0.44
CA VAL A 5 1.16 -0.17 0.77
C VAL A 5 2.34 0.63 1.27
N LEU A 6 2.18 1.94 1.36
CA LEU A 6 3.18 2.85 1.91
C LEU A 6 3.02 3.00 3.42
N VAL A 7 1.77 2.96 3.91
CA VAL A 7 1.43 3.15 5.31
C VAL A 7 0.62 1.95 5.77
N GLY A 8 1.04 1.29 6.86
CA GLY A 8 0.28 0.18 7.43
C GLY A 8 -1.09 0.68 7.90
N TYR A 9 -2.15 0.07 7.39
CA TYR A 9 -3.52 0.37 7.79
C TYR A 9 -4.24 -0.91 8.23
N SER A 10 -5.18 -0.74 9.16
CA SER A 10 -6.01 -1.82 9.68
C SER A 10 -7.44 -1.29 9.78
N GLY A 11 -8.35 -1.89 9.01
CA GLY A 11 -9.74 -1.47 8.91
C GLY A 11 -10.56 -2.47 8.08
N VAL A 12 -11.43 -1.98 7.21
CA VAL A 12 -12.19 -2.82 6.24
C VAL A 12 -11.25 -3.67 5.38
N VAL A 13 -10.09 -3.11 5.07
CA VAL A 13 -8.94 -3.80 4.49
C VAL A 13 -7.78 -3.62 5.44
N SER A 14 -6.99 -4.68 5.62
CA SER A 14 -5.83 -4.67 6.52
C SER A 14 -4.62 -5.06 5.73
N ALA A 15 -3.58 -4.22 5.76
CA ALA A 15 -2.35 -4.53 5.07
C ALA A 15 -1.14 -3.97 5.81
N PRO A 16 -0.07 -4.76 5.92
CA PRO A 16 1.16 -4.28 6.51
C PRO A 16 1.83 -3.24 5.62
N LEU A 17 2.61 -2.37 6.25
CA LEU A 17 3.48 -1.41 5.58
C LEU A 17 4.44 -2.14 4.63
N ASP A 18 4.69 -1.55 3.46
CA ASP A 18 5.49 -2.10 2.36
C ASP A 18 4.94 -3.38 1.71
N SER A 19 3.72 -3.79 2.02
CA SER A 19 3.10 -4.99 1.45
C SER A 19 2.49 -4.72 0.07
N ILE A 20 2.39 -5.75 -0.77
CA ILE A 20 1.70 -5.68 -2.05
C ILE A 20 0.33 -6.30 -1.90
N VAL A 21 -0.70 -5.48 -2.05
CA VAL A 21 -2.11 -5.90 -2.01
C VAL A 21 -2.73 -5.76 -3.39
N GLU A 22 -3.63 -6.68 -3.70
CA GLU A 22 -4.39 -6.63 -4.94
C GLU A 22 -5.80 -6.15 -4.62
N TYR A 23 -6.15 -4.98 -5.15
CA TYR A 23 -7.48 -4.42 -4.99
C TYR A 23 -8.29 -4.57 -6.26
N THR A 24 -9.53 -4.98 -6.06
CA THR A 24 -10.59 -5.06 -7.07
C THR A 24 -11.58 -3.92 -6.95
N ASP A 25 -11.71 -3.32 -5.75
CA ASP A 25 -12.68 -2.28 -5.44
C ASP A 25 -12.12 -0.88 -5.72
N GLU A 26 -12.64 -0.23 -6.76
CA GLU A 26 -12.21 1.11 -7.18
C GLU A 26 -12.45 2.18 -6.11
N VAL A 27 -13.49 2.02 -5.28
CA VAL A 27 -13.81 2.93 -4.17
C VAL A 27 -12.69 2.89 -3.12
N ILE A 28 -12.28 1.69 -2.71
CA ILE A 28 -11.20 1.51 -1.72
C ILE A 28 -9.86 1.98 -2.31
N ILE A 29 -9.60 1.68 -3.58
CA ILE A 29 -8.39 2.13 -4.27
C ILE A 29 -8.32 3.65 -4.24
N ASN A 30 -9.39 4.36 -4.63
CA ASN A 30 -9.38 5.81 -4.73
C ASN A 30 -9.20 6.46 -3.36
N ASP A 31 -9.90 5.98 -2.34
CA ASP A 31 -9.75 6.46 -0.96
C ASP A 31 -8.31 6.29 -0.46
N LEU A 32 -7.75 5.07 -0.57
CA LEU A 32 -6.39 4.80 -0.14
C LEU A 32 -5.33 5.52 -0.98
N LEU A 33 -5.55 5.71 -2.28
CA LEU A 33 -4.65 6.41 -3.19
C LEU A 33 -4.67 7.92 -2.92
N GLN A 34 -5.85 8.52 -2.74
CA GLN A 34 -6.01 9.94 -2.40
C GLN A 34 -5.42 10.25 -1.03
N ALA A 35 -5.62 9.33 -0.09
CA ALA A 35 -5.09 9.47 1.25
C ALA A 35 -3.57 9.17 1.33
N GLY A 36 -2.96 8.64 0.25
CA GLY A 36 -1.52 8.37 0.17
C GLY A 36 -1.07 7.11 0.92
N TYR A 37 -1.99 6.19 1.19
CA TYR A 37 -1.72 4.92 1.89
C TYR A 37 -1.17 3.86 0.95
N ILE A 38 -1.52 3.92 -0.34
CA ILE A 38 -1.11 2.96 -1.36
C ILE A 38 -0.64 3.63 -2.65
N GLU A 39 0.19 2.94 -3.41
CA GLU A 39 0.65 3.35 -4.74
C GLU A 39 0.49 2.23 -5.77
N PRO A 40 0.10 2.51 -7.02
CA PRO A 40 0.01 1.50 -8.06
C PRO A 40 1.40 0.93 -8.37
N VAL A 41 1.56 -0.39 -8.24
CA VAL A 41 2.83 -1.06 -8.55
C VAL A 41 2.97 -1.22 -10.06
N LYS A 42 3.27 -0.13 -10.76
CA LYS A 42 3.86 -0.23 -12.10
C LYS A 42 5.28 -0.75 -11.89
N GLN A 43 5.60 -1.92 -12.47
CA GLN A 43 6.95 -2.50 -12.47
C GLN A 43 7.94 -1.54 -13.14
N ALA A 44 8.41 -0.54 -12.39
CA ALA A 44 9.55 0.28 -12.70
C ALA A 44 10.50 0.16 -11.51
N LYS A 45 11.72 -0.28 -11.82
CA LYS A 45 12.73 -0.76 -10.88
C LYS A 45 13.11 0.27 -9.80
N THR A 46 13.31 -0.26 -8.59
CA THR A 46 14.35 0.08 -7.60
C THR A 46 14.07 1.13 -6.53
N LYS A 47 14.42 0.73 -5.28
CA LYS A 47 14.66 1.50 -4.03
C LYS A 47 13.43 2.21 -3.45
N SER A 48 13.12 2.22 -2.16
CA SER A 48 13.82 2.07 -0.87
C SER A 48 12.68 2.05 0.20
N LYS A 49 12.78 1.74 1.50
CA LYS A 49 13.80 1.27 2.46
C LYS A 49 13.03 1.20 3.80
N LYS A 50 13.23 0.10 4.56
CA LYS A 50 13.05 -0.07 6.03
C LYS A 50 12.04 0.86 6.75
N ALA A 51 11.03 0.26 7.38
CA ALA A 51 10.61 0.63 8.73
C ALA A 51 10.53 -0.66 9.57
N GLU A 52 11.73 -1.12 9.95
CA GLU A 52 11.96 -1.89 11.16
C GLU A 52 11.96 -0.84 12.29
N THR A 53 10.96 -0.86 13.16
CA THR A 53 11.03 -0.27 14.48
C THR A 53 10.25 -1.18 15.41
N GLU A 54 10.95 -2.24 15.83
CA GLU A 54 10.88 -2.72 17.20
C GLU A 54 11.11 -1.53 18.16
N GLU A 55 10.19 -1.31 19.09
CA GLU A 55 10.48 -1.15 20.53
C GLU A 55 9.23 -1.47 21.35
#